data_AF-A0AAN4P9U9-F1
#
_entry.id   AF-A0AAN4P9U9-F1
#
_cell.length_a   1.000
_cell.length_b   1.000
_cell.length_c   1.000
_cell.angle_alpha   90.00
_cell.angle_beta   90.00
_cell.angle_gamma   90.00
#
_symmetry.space_group_name_H-M   'P 1'
#
loop_
_entity.id
_entity.type
_entity.pdbx_description
1 polymer ?
#
loop_
_entity_poly.entity_id
_entity_poly.type
_entity_poly.pdbx_seq_one_letter_code
_entity_poly.pdbx_strand_id
1 'polypeptide(L)' 'MESFEGELIAVIHRQDDVEDKWVLTSTNENITIEDIKEKTYFLEQYFASTIELL' A
#
# COMPACT_ATOMS: atom_id res chain seq x y z
N MET A 1 -4.79 -10.22 17.49
CA MET A 1 -3.90 -10.77 16.45
C MET A 1 -2.49 -10.37 16.83
N GLU A 2 -1.58 -11.33 16.95
CA GLU A 2 -0.15 -11.04 17.16
C GLU A 2 0.61 -10.94 15.83
N SER A 3 0.09 -11.56 14.77
CA SER A 3 0.62 -11.48 13.42
C SER A 3 -0.49 -11.59 12.37
N PHE A 4 -0.19 -11.13 11.16
CA PHE A 4 -0.98 -11.30 9.95
C PHE A 4 -0.04 -11.80 8.85
N GLU A 5 -0.47 -12.81 8.11
CA GLU A 5 0.21 -13.31 6.92
C GLU A 5 -0.71 -13.02 5.72
N GLY A 6 -0.14 -12.46 4.65
CA GLY A 6 -0.88 -12.05 3.48
C GLY A 6 0.03 -11.90 2.27
N GLU A 7 -0.59 -11.65 1.12
CA GLU A 7 0.10 -11.48 -0.15
C GLU A 7 0.49 -10.00 -0.32
N LEU A 8 1.78 -9.76 -0.61
CA LEU A 8 2.27 -8.43 -0.97
C LEU A 8 1.84 -8.14 -2.42
N ILE A 9 0.97 -7.16 -2.60
CA ILE A 9 0.38 -6.83 -3.92
C ILE A 9 0.86 -5.49 -4.47
N ALA A 10 1.40 -4.61 -3.62
CA ALA A 10 1.90 -3.33 -4.04
C ALA A 10 2.93 -2.76 -3.04
N VAL A 11 3.74 -1.84 -3.54
CA VAL A 11 4.65 -1.00 -2.76
C VAL A 11 4.30 0.46 -3.00
N ILE A 12 4.16 1.23 -1.92
CA ILE A 12 4.02 2.68 -1.98
C ILE A 12 5.39 3.27 -1.68
N HIS A 13 5.97 3.92 -2.69
CA HIS A 13 7.22 4.64 -2.58
C HIS A 13 6.93 6.08 -2.20
N ARG A 14 7.50 6.55 -1.09
CA ARG A 14 7.49 7.97 -0.73
C ARG A 14 8.81 8.57 -1.19
N GLN A 15 8.77 9.58 -2.05
CA GLN A 15 9.97 10.22 -2.59
C GLN A 15 10.57 11.25 -1.63
N ASP A 16 9.75 11.79 -0.73
CA ASP A 16 10.12 12.78 0.29
C ASP A 16 10.34 12.18 1.69
N ASP A 17 10.29 10.85 1.79
CA ASP A 17 10.54 10.05 2.99
C ASP A 17 11.49 8.89 2.63
N VAL A 18 12.35 8.45 3.54
CA VAL A 18 13.35 7.39 3.27
C VAL A 18 12.80 5.99 3.58
N GLU A 19 11.51 5.77 3.28
CA GLU A 19 10.80 4.54 3.60
C GLU A 19 9.79 4.12 2.51
N ASP A 20 9.71 2.81 2.27
CA ASP A 20 8.65 2.18 1.49
C ASP A 20 7.54 1.64 2.39
N LYS A 21 6.29 1.64 1.90
CA LYS A 21 5.14 1.03 2.59
C LYS A 21 4.63 -0.17 1.80
N TRP A 22 4.49 -1.30 2.49
CA TRP A 22 3.97 -2.54 1.91
C TRP A 22 2.44 -2.60 1.99
N VAL A 23 1.81 -2.98 0.89
CA VAL A 23 0.38 -3.25 0.83
C VAL A 23 0.17 -4.76 0.77
N LEU A 24 -0.34 -5.31 1.86
CA LEU A 24 -0.68 -6.73 1.96
C LEU A 24 -2.19 -6.92 1.93
N THR A 25 -2.62 -8.03 1.33
CA THR A 25 -4.03 -8.44 1.29
C THR A 25 -4.19 -9.92 1.66
N SER A 26 -5.42 -10.36 1.90
CA SER A 26 -5.70 -11.79 2.12
C SER A 26 -5.66 -12.54 0.78
N THR A 27 -5.32 -13.83 0.82
CA THR A 27 -5.32 -14.66 -0.39
C THR A 27 -6.68 -14.66 -1.08
N ASN A 28 -6.69 -14.38 -2.40
CA ASN A 28 -7.85 -14.24 -3.29
C ASN A 28 -8.69 -12.94 -3.18
N GLU A 29 -8.19 -11.91 -2.50
CA GLU A 29 -8.82 -10.59 -2.55
C GLU A 29 -8.31 -9.83 -3.78
N ASN A 30 -9.21 -9.32 -4.61
CA ASN A 30 -8.86 -8.48 -5.75
C ASN A 30 -8.90 -7.02 -5.31
N ILE A 31 -7.73 -6.39 -5.22
CA ILE A 31 -7.57 -4.99 -4.85
C ILE A 31 -7.11 -4.21 -6.08
N THR A 32 -7.80 -3.13 -6.39
CA THR A 32 -7.41 -2.21 -7.48
C THR A 32 -6.46 -1.12 -6.97
N ILE A 33 -5.78 -0.43 -7.89
CA ILE A 33 -4.95 0.72 -7.53
C ILE A 33 -5.80 1.88 -6.94
N GLU A 34 -7.04 2.04 -7.40
CA GLU A 34 -8.00 3.00 -6.84
C GLU A 34 -8.36 2.66 -5.39
N ASP A 35 -8.58 1.38 -5.08
CA ASP A 35 -8.84 0.95 -3.69
C ASP A 35 -7.66 1.27 -2.77
N ILE A 36 -6.43 1.04 -3.24
CA ILE A 36 -5.22 1.38 -2.49
C ILE A 36 -5.17 2.89 -2.24
N LYS A 37 -5.35 3.70 -3.29
CA LYS A 37 -5.34 5.17 -3.18
C LYS A 37 -6.39 5.66 -2.19
N GLU A 38 -7.62 5.16 -2.26
CA GLU A 38 -8.70 5.59 -1.36
C GLU A 38 -8.39 5.21 0.10
N LYS A 39 -7.96 3.97 0.33
CA LYS A 39 -7.67 3.45 1.68
C LYS A 39 -6.44 4.12 2.31
N THR A 40 -5.46 4.55 1.53
CA THR A 40 -4.23 5.18 2.03
C THR A 40 -4.26 6.71 1.96
N TYR A 41 -5.25 7.30 1.29
CA TYR A 41 -5.38 8.75 1.06
C TYR A 41 -5.16 9.59 2.33
N PHE A 42 -5.72 9.17 3.46
CA PHE A 42 -5.64 9.93 4.72
C PHE A 42 -4.20 10.28 5.10
N LEU A 43 -3.26 9.35 4.90
CA LEU A 43 -1.85 9.55 5.23
C LEU A 43 -1.06 10.00 4.00
N GLU A 44 -1.28 9.38 2.85
CA GLU A 44 -0.52 9.65 1.62
C GLU A 44 -0.75 11.05 1.04
N GLN A 45 -1.83 11.75 1.41
CA GLN A 45 -2.03 13.16 1.04
C GLN A 45 -0.93 14.12 1.58
N TYR A 46 -0.12 13.67 2.54
CA TYR A 46 0.98 14.45 3.12
C TYR A 46 2.36 14.08 2.56
N PHE A 47 2.45 13.13 1.63
CA PHE A 47 3.69 12.66 1.04
C PHE A 47 3.64 12.79 -0.49
N ALA A 48 4.78 13.04 -1.10
CA ALA A 48 4.97 12.74 -2.52
C ALA A 48 5.15 11.23 -2.64
N SER A 49 4.11 10.52 -3.11
CA SER A 49 4.16 9.07 -3.24
C SER A 49 3.63 8.52 -4.55
N THR A 50 4.12 7.34 -4.91
CA THR A 50 3.70 6.55 -6.09
C THR A 50 3.42 5.11 -5.69
N ILE A 51 2.46 4.47 -6.35
CA ILE A 51 2.10 3.06 -6.10
C ILE A 51 2.64 2.21 -7.25
N GLU A 52 3.42 1.18 -6.90
CA GLU A 52 3.87 0.10 -7.78
C GLU A 52 3.08 -1.17 -7.47
N LEU A 53 2.45 -1.79 -8.47
CA LEU A 53 1.77 -3.09 -8.33
C LEU A 53 2.75 -4.23 -8.63
N LEU A 54 2.61 -5.37 -7.94
CA LEU A 54 3.47 -6.56 -8.07
C LEU A 54 2.82 -7.70 -8.86
#